data_AF-A0A4Z0A1Z1-F1
#
_entry.id   AF-A0A4Z0A1Z1-F1
#
_cell.length_a   1.000
_cell.length_b   1.000
_cell.length_c   1.000
_cell.angle_alpha   90.00
_cell.angle_beta   90.00
_cell.angle_gamma   90.00
#
_symmetry.space_group_name_H-M   'P 1'
#
loop_
_entity.id
_entity.type
_entity.pdbx_description
1 polymer ?
#
loop_
_entity_poly.entity_id
_entity_poly.type
_entity_poly.pdbx_seq_one_letter_code
_entity_poly.pdbx_strand_id
1 'polypeptide(L)'
;MLTLGLTIRWAELDVKSGEVSVGGDGNGLISFTAKADIGRYLAHVLTKVPPLKLDWRILRIEGERTSLNRILEQYTVKTGQKVNVTYRSKEELEAAVKANPYDLPSFLQLVFVRGEGVVGKPEEVDNKEFPGWNPKTVVEILAP
;
A
#
# COMPACT_ATOMS: atom_id res chain seq x y z
N MET A 1 -29.43 2.20 8.57
CA MET A 1 -28.31 2.71 7.76
C MET A 1 -27.34 1.55 7.58
N LEU A 2 -27.49 0.78 6.50
CA LEU A 2 -26.61 -0.36 6.21
C LEU A 2 -25.28 0.19 5.71
N THR A 3 -24.25 0.17 6.56
CA THR A 3 -22.86 0.23 6.09
C THR A 3 -22.63 -1.04 5.29
N LEU A 4 -22.77 -0.95 3.97
CA LEU A 4 -22.18 -1.88 3.02
C LEU A 4 -20.67 -1.81 3.23
N GLY A 5 -20.19 -2.60 4.19
CA GLY A 5 -18.79 -2.91 4.39
C GLY A 5 -18.33 -3.78 3.22
N LEU A 6 -18.19 -3.17 2.04
CA LEU A 6 -17.28 -3.65 1.03
C LEU A 6 -15.86 -3.44 1.61
N THR A 7 -15.48 -4.31 2.55
CA THR A 7 -14.07 -4.58 2.83
C THR A 7 -13.53 -5.21 1.57
N ILE A 8 -13.16 -4.36 0.61
CA ILE A 8 -12.42 -4.82 -0.54
C ILE A 8 -11.13 -5.38 0.05
N ARG A 9 -10.97 -6.70 -0.05
CA ARG A 9 -9.79 -7.44 0.40
C ARG A 9 -8.63 -7.14 -0.56
N TRP A 10 -8.16 -5.90 -0.54
CA TRP A 10 -6.96 -5.51 -1.29
C TRP A 10 -5.78 -6.23 -0.62
N ALA A 11 -5.19 -7.17 -1.35
CA ALA A 11 -4.03 -7.97 -0.94
C ALA A 11 -4.19 -8.81 0.35
N GLU A 12 -5.41 -9.21 0.73
CA GLU A 12 -5.67 -10.05 1.93
C GLU A 12 -5.19 -9.42 3.27
N LEU A 13 -4.99 -8.11 3.31
CA LEU A 13 -4.65 -7.37 4.53
C LEU A 13 -5.90 -7.03 5.35
N ASP A 14 -6.65 -8.04 5.76
CA ASP A 14 -7.73 -7.90 6.73
C ASP A 14 -7.23 -8.21 8.14
N VAL A 15 -6.44 -7.29 8.70
CA VAL A 15 -5.91 -7.41 10.07
C VAL A 15 -7.01 -7.52 11.12
N LYS A 16 -8.25 -7.09 10.82
CA LYS A 16 -9.39 -7.18 11.73
C LYS A 16 -10.00 -8.58 11.76
N SER A 17 -9.89 -9.34 10.66
CA SER A 17 -10.27 -10.75 10.65
C SER A 17 -9.35 -11.62 11.52
N GLY A 18 -8.14 -11.12 11.82
CA GLY A 18 -7.11 -11.87 12.54
C GLY A 18 -6.28 -12.80 11.64
N GLU A 19 -6.58 -12.87 10.34
CA GLU A 19 -5.84 -13.69 9.38
C GLU A 19 -5.40 -12.83 8.19
N VAL A 20 -4.13 -12.94 7.83
CA VAL A 20 -3.53 -12.23 6.70
C VAL A 20 -2.67 -13.19 5.91
N SER A 21 -2.71 -13.07 4.59
CA SER A 21 -1.84 -13.81 3.69
C SER A 21 -0.85 -12.86 3.01
N VAL A 22 0.40 -13.29 2.94
CA VAL A 22 1.57 -12.48 2.57
C VAL A 22 2.38 -13.23 1.53
N GLY A 23 2.70 -12.57 0.43
CA GLY A 23 3.62 -13.12 -0.57
C GLY A 23 5.07 -13.11 -0.07
N GLY A 24 5.79 -14.19 -0.34
CA GLY A 24 7.21 -14.33 -0.03
C GLY A 24 7.46 -14.37 1.47
N ASP A 25 8.45 -13.60 1.93
CA ASP A 25 8.83 -13.50 3.35
C ASP A 25 8.18 -12.30 4.07
N GLY A 26 7.39 -11.49 3.36
CA GLY A 26 6.74 -10.29 3.89
C GLY A 26 7.65 -9.08 4.11
N ASN A 27 8.92 -9.14 3.68
CA ASN A 27 9.90 -8.05 3.84
C ASN A 27 10.01 -7.14 2.61
N GLY A 28 9.36 -7.49 1.50
CA GLY A 28 9.27 -6.64 0.31
C GLY A 28 8.73 -5.24 0.67
N LEU A 29 9.41 -4.20 0.19
CA LEU A 29 9.00 -2.81 0.43
C LEU A 29 7.83 -2.44 -0.49
N ILE A 30 6.85 -1.76 0.10
CA ILE A 30 5.64 -1.31 -0.58
C ILE A 30 5.42 0.16 -0.21
N SER A 31 5.06 0.97 -1.21
CA SER A 31 4.65 2.35 -1.03
C SER A 31 3.13 2.41 -0.78
N PHE A 32 2.73 2.95 0.36
CA PHE A 32 1.34 3.18 0.72
C PHE A 32 1.06 4.67 0.79
N THR A 33 -0.12 5.09 0.34
CA THR A 33 -0.62 6.46 0.52
C THR A 33 -2.11 6.40 0.81
N ALA A 34 -2.56 7.05 1.89
CA ALA A 34 -3.99 7.06 2.20
C ALA A 34 -4.77 7.87 1.15
N LYS A 35 -5.99 7.42 0.81
CA LYS A 35 -6.83 8.09 -0.20
C LYS A 35 -7.05 9.59 0.07
N ALA A 36 -7.20 9.98 1.33
CA ALA A 36 -7.37 11.37 1.71
C ALA A 36 -6.11 12.21 1.46
N ASP A 37 -4.92 11.62 1.66
CA ASP A 37 -3.64 12.28 1.42
C ASP A 37 -3.38 12.43 -0.09
N ILE A 38 -3.72 11.43 -0.90
CA ILE A 38 -3.73 11.56 -2.37
C ILE A 38 -4.57 12.78 -2.78
N GLY A 39 -5.79 12.91 -2.24
CA GLY A 39 -6.68 14.05 -2.54
C GLY A 39 -6.07 15.40 -2.16
N ARG A 40 -5.48 15.52 -0.96
CA ARG A 40 -4.81 16.75 -0.50
C ARG A 40 -3.60 17.11 -1.39
N TYR A 41 -2.79 16.12 -1.76
CA TYR A 41 -1.65 16.32 -2.64
C TYR A 41 -2.09 16.83 -4.02
N LEU A 42 -3.05 16.15 -4.65
CA LEU A 42 -3.56 16.56 -5.96
C LEU A 42 -4.18 17.97 -5.90
N ALA A 43 -4.97 18.26 -4.87
CA ALA A 43 -5.54 19.60 -4.69
C ALA A 43 -4.47 20.69 -4.59
N HIS A 44 -3.36 20.42 -3.88
CA HIS A 44 -2.25 21.36 -3.79
C HIS A 44 -1.52 21.51 -5.14
N VAL A 45 -1.06 20.40 -5.72
CA VAL A 45 -0.23 20.41 -6.93
C VAL A 45 -0.96 21.04 -8.10
N LEU A 46 -2.22 20.68 -8.33
CA LEU A 46 -3.01 21.19 -9.44
C LEU A 46 -3.40 22.67 -9.30
N THR A 47 -3.29 23.27 -8.11
CA THR A 47 -3.67 24.68 -7.89
C THR A 47 -2.50 25.60 -7.58
N LYS A 48 -1.35 25.06 -7.18
CA LYS A 48 -0.19 25.85 -6.72
C LYS A 48 1.05 25.66 -7.59
N VAL A 49 1.20 24.54 -8.27
CA VAL A 49 2.36 24.28 -9.13
C VAL A 49 2.07 24.81 -10.54
N PRO A 50 2.99 25.58 -11.17
CA PRO A 50 2.81 26.05 -12.54
C PRO A 50 2.54 24.91 -13.53
N PRO A 51 1.54 25.01 -14.44
CA PRO A 51 1.19 23.93 -15.37
C PRO A 51 2.36 23.39 -16.20
N LEU A 52 3.28 24.26 -16.62
CA LEU A 52 4.47 23.86 -17.39
C LEU A 52 5.39 22.88 -16.64
N LYS A 53 5.35 22.87 -15.29
CA LYS A 53 6.10 21.91 -14.47
C LYS A 53 5.39 20.56 -14.30
N LEU A 54 4.13 20.46 -14.72
CA LEU A 54 3.30 19.28 -14.61
C LEU A 54 3.07 18.58 -15.96
N ASP A 55 3.35 19.27 -17.06
CA ASP A 55 3.09 18.77 -18.41
C ASP A 55 3.82 17.45 -18.65
N TRP A 56 3.06 16.41 -19.05
CA TRP A 56 3.52 15.04 -19.27
C TRP A 56 4.31 14.39 -18.12
N ARG A 57 4.20 14.90 -16.89
CA ARG A 57 4.92 14.38 -15.73
C ARG A 57 4.16 13.26 -15.03
N ILE A 58 4.88 12.20 -14.66
CA ILE A 58 4.38 11.19 -13.72
C ILE A 58 4.60 11.69 -12.30
N LEU A 59 3.53 11.85 -11.53
CA LEU A 59 3.60 12.25 -10.12
C LEU A 59 3.73 11.00 -9.23
N ARG A 60 4.91 10.78 -8.65
CA ARG A 60 5.19 9.68 -7.73
C ARG A 60 4.98 10.14 -6.30
N ILE A 61 3.86 9.75 -5.71
CA ILE A 61 3.54 10.10 -4.32
C ILE A 61 3.69 8.90 -3.40
N GLU A 62 4.18 9.16 -2.20
CA GLU A 62 4.41 8.13 -1.20
C GLU A 62 4.05 8.66 0.19
N GLY A 63 3.12 7.99 0.86
CA GLY A 63 2.78 8.27 2.25
C GLY A 63 3.77 7.63 3.21
N GLU A 64 3.92 6.32 3.06
CA GLU A 64 4.82 5.48 3.84
C GLU A 64 5.41 4.39 2.94
N ARG A 65 6.72 4.15 3.07
CA ARG A 65 7.40 2.98 2.48
C ARG A 65 7.75 2.01 3.58
N THR A 66 7.14 0.83 3.55
CA THR A 66 7.29 -0.16 4.62
C THR A 66 7.03 -1.57 4.10
N SER A 67 7.24 -2.58 4.94
CA SER A 67 6.94 -3.98 4.63
C SER A 67 5.68 -4.44 5.37
N LEU A 68 5.07 -5.54 4.90
CA LEU A 68 3.88 -6.10 5.55
C LEU A 68 4.19 -6.60 6.97
N ASN A 69 5.36 -7.22 7.17
CA ASN A 69 5.80 -7.63 8.51
C ASN A 69 5.87 -6.45 9.48
N ARG A 70 6.43 -5.31 9.03
CA ARG A 70 6.54 -4.11 9.86
C ARG A 70 5.18 -3.49 10.17
N ILE A 71 4.25 -3.50 9.22
CA ILE A 71 2.86 -3.06 9.44
C ILE A 71 2.18 -3.93 10.50
N LEU A 72 2.30 -5.25 10.40
CA LEU A 72 1.69 -6.20 11.33
C LEU A 72 2.28 -6.10 12.74
N GLU A 73 3.59 -5.89 12.85
CA GLU A 73 4.26 -5.59 14.13
C GLU A 73 3.70 -4.32 14.76
N GLN A 74 3.70 -3.21 14.02
CA GLN A 74 3.18 -1.92 14.49
C GLN A 74 1.69 -2.00 14.87
N TYR A 75 0.88 -2.74 14.10
CA TYR A 75 -0.52 -2.98 14.41
C TYR A 75 -0.69 -3.75 15.72
N THR A 76 0.10 -4.81 15.92
CA THR A 76 0.10 -5.61 17.15
C THR A 76 0.52 -4.76 18.36
N VAL A 77 1.56 -3.95 18.23
CA VAL A 77 2.01 -3.03 19.29
C VAL A 77 0.93 -2.02 19.65
N LYS A 78 0.23 -1.46 18.65
CA LYS A 78 -0.79 -0.43 18.87
C LYS A 78 -2.08 -0.99 19.48
N THR A 79 -2.48 -2.20 19.11
CA THR A 79 -3.81 -2.75 19.44
C THR A 79 -3.78 -3.89 20.45
N GLY A 80 -2.62 -4.51 20.67
CA GLY A 80 -2.48 -5.77 21.41
C GLY A 80 -3.02 -7.01 20.66
N GLN A 81 -3.57 -6.84 19.45
CA GLN A 81 -4.14 -7.94 18.66
C GLN A 81 -3.06 -8.61 17.83
N LYS A 82 -2.94 -9.94 17.97
CA LYS A 82 -2.08 -10.75 17.11
C LYS A 82 -2.84 -11.14 15.85
N VAL A 83 -2.12 -11.14 14.73
CA VAL A 83 -2.63 -11.56 13.42
C VAL A 83 -1.89 -12.82 13.01
N ASN A 84 -2.63 -13.85 12.60
CA ASN A 84 -2.08 -15.06 12.03
C ASN A 84 -1.66 -14.81 10.59
N VAL A 85 -0.41 -15.12 10.25
CA VAL A 85 0.16 -14.84 8.93
C VAL A 85 0.40 -16.13 8.18
N THR A 86 -0.16 -16.23 6.98
CA THR A 86 0.11 -17.30 6.01
C THR A 86 1.03 -16.76 4.93
N TYR A 87 2.22 -17.34 4.80
CA TYR A 87 3.16 -16.95 3.76
C TYR A 87 2.97 -17.83 2.52
N ARG A 88 2.94 -17.20 1.34
CA ARG A 88 2.76 -17.86 0.03
C ARG A 88 4.02 -17.71 -0.81
N SER A 89 4.51 -18.80 -1.38
CA SER A 89 5.76 -18.77 -2.14
C SER A 89 5.60 -18.02 -3.47
N LYS A 90 6.71 -17.54 -4.05
CA LYS A 90 6.69 -16.91 -5.37
C LYS A 90 6.12 -17.86 -6.43
N GLU A 91 6.54 -19.12 -6.40
CA GLU A 91 6.14 -20.16 -7.35
C GLU A 91 4.64 -20.46 -7.26
N GLU A 92 4.10 -20.50 -6.03
CA GLU A 92 2.67 -20.66 -5.79
C GLU A 92 1.88 -19.50 -6.39
N LEU A 93 2.33 -18.26 -6.16
CA LEU A 93 1.70 -17.05 -6.69
C LEU A 93 1.77 -17.00 -8.22
N GLU A 94 2.90 -17.38 -8.81
CA GLU A 94 3.06 -17.46 -10.26
C GLU A 94 2.12 -18.51 -10.88
N ALA A 95 1.98 -19.67 -10.25
CA ALA A 95 1.04 -20.70 -10.68
C ALA A 95 -0.42 -20.21 -10.58
N ALA A 96 -0.78 -19.54 -9.48
CA ALA A 96 -2.12 -19.00 -9.27
C ALA A 96 -2.48 -17.94 -10.34
N VAL A 97 -1.59 -16.98 -10.58
CA VAL A 97 -1.79 -15.93 -11.61
C VAL A 97 -1.84 -16.53 -13.01
N LYS A 98 -1.03 -17.56 -13.30
CA LYS A 98 -1.08 -18.27 -14.58
C LYS A 98 -2.39 -19.02 -14.78
N ALA A 99 -2.93 -19.63 -13.73
CA ALA A 99 -4.21 -20.35 -13.78
C ALA A 99 -5.41 -19.40 -13.89
N ASN A 100 -5.35 -18.26 -13.20
CA ASN A 100 -6.35 -17.21 -13.25
C ASN A 100 -5.70 -15.81 -13.21
N PRO A 101 -5.55 -15.14 -14.37
CA PRO A 101 -5.00 -13.79 -14.42
C PRO A 101 -5.81 -12.72 -13.68
N TYR A 102 -7.06 -13.03 -13.31
CA TYR A 102 -7.96 -12.14 -12.55
C TYR A 102 -7.91 -12.39 -11.03
N ASP A 103 -7.04 -13.29 -10.55
CA ASP A 103 -6.74 -13.42 -9.13
C ASP A 103 -5.89 -12.22 -8.67
N LEU A 104 -6.57 -11.10 -8.45
CA LEU A 104 -5.96 -9.83 -8.05
C LEU A 104 -5.14 -9.94 -6.75
N PRO A 105 -5.60 -10.65 -5.69
CA PRO A 105 -4.77 -10.88 -4.50
C PRO A 105 -3.43 -11.56 -4.82
N SER A 106 -3.43 -12.69 -5.54
CA SER A 106 -2.20 -13.38 -5.90
C SER A 106 -1.30 -12.53 -6.80
N PHE A 107 -1.90 -11.78 -7.75
CA PHE A 107 -1.17 -10.85 -8.61
C PHE A 107 -0.47 -9.75 -7.80
N LEU A 108 -1.16 -9.10 -6.85
CA LEU A 108 -0.57 -8.04 -6.03
C LEU A 108 0.53 -8.58 -5.11
N GLN A 109 0.32 -9.73 -4.47
CA GLN A 109 1.36 -10.38 -3.67
C GLN A 109 2.58 -10.72 -4.53
N LEU A 110 2.40 -11.17 -5.77
CA LEU A 110 3.49 -11.44 -6.70
C LEU A 110 4.27 -10.15 -7.07
N VAL A 111 3.58 -9.04 -7.31
CA VAL A 111 4.20 -7.71 -7.52
C VAL A 111 5.08 -7.34 -6.31
N PHE A 112 4.58 -7.54 -5.09
CA PHE A 112 5.33 -7.22 -3.87
C PHE A 112 6.56 -8.12 -3.71
N VAL A 113 6.43 -9.42 -3.96
CA VAL A 113 7.53 -10.40 -3.90
C VAL A 113 8.61 -10.10 -4.95
N ARG A 114 8.24 -9.53 -6.09
CA ARG A 114 9.18 -9.11 -7.13
C ARG A 114 9.88 -7.78 -6.82
N GLY A 115 9.53 -7.12 -5.71
CA GLY A 115 10.07 -5.81 -5.34
C GLY A 115 9.49 -4.66 -6.18
N GLU A 116 8.36 -4.90 -6.84
CA GLU A 116 7.68 -3.94 -7.73
C GLU A 116 6.59 -3.14 -6.98
N GLY A 117 6.57 -3.21 -5.65
CA GLY A 117 5.60 -2.52 -4.79
C GLY A 117 5.90 -1.05 -4.49
N VAL A 118 7.04 -0.52 -4.95
CA VAL A 118 7.44 0.87 -4.70
C VAL A 118 7.17 1.78 -5.90
N VAL A 119 6.79 3.03 -5.64
CA VAL A 119 6.49 4.01 -6.71
C VAL A 119 7.74 4.55 -7.44
N GLY A 120 8.94 4.27 -6.94
CA GLY A 120 10.23 4.70 -7.49
C GLY A 120 11.34 4.70 -6.45
N LYS A 121 12.52 5.18 -6.82
CA LYS A 121 13.61 5.45 -5.87
C LYS A 121 13.26 6.64 -4.96
N PRO A 122 13.83 6.74 -3.75
CA PRO A 122 13.53 7.85 -2.84
C PRO A 122 13.68 9.24 -3.47
N GLU A 123 14.68 9.44 -4.32
CA GLU A 123 14.93 10.69 -5.03
C GLU A 123 13.93 11.01 -6.15
N GLU A 124 13.17 10.01 -6.61
CA GLU A 124 12.13 10.13 -7.64
C GLU A 124 10.74 10.44 -7.05
N VAL A 125 10.60 10.44 -5.72
CA VAL A 125 9.34 10.74 -5.03
C VAL A 125 9.10 12.26 -5.03
N ASP A 126 7.90 12.65 -5.45
CA ASP A 126 7.50 14.02 -5.71
C ASP A 126 6.84 14.73 -4.51
N ASN A 127 6.82 14.11 -3.33
CA ASN A 127 6.23 14.66 -2.11
C ASN A 127 6.63 16.13 -1.83
N LYS A 128 7.85 16.54 -2.23
CA LYS A 128 8.37 17.91 -2.13
C LYS A 128 7.55 18.98 -2.87
N GLU A 129 6.74 18.61 -3.86
CA GLU A 129 5.85 19.54 -4.56
C GLU A 129 4.72 20.06 -3.66
N PHE A 130 4.49 19.39 -2.51
CA PHE A 130 3.57 19.85 -1.48
C PHE A 130 4.34 20.06 -0.16
N PRO A 131 4.75 21.30 0.16
CA PRO A 131 5.51 21.59 1.40
C PRO A 131 4.82 21.17 2.70
N GLY A 132 3.49 21.08 2.70
CA GLY A 132 2.67 20.61 3.84
C GLY A 132 2.38 19.11 3.81
N TRP A 133 3.16 18.32 3.07
CA TRP A 133 3.00 16.88 2.99
C TRP A 133 3.28 16.22 4.34
N ASN A 134 2.22 15.71 4.95
CA ASN A 134 2.25 14.98 6.21
C ASN A 134 1.20 13.86 6.15
N PRO A 135 1.50 12.77 5.42
CA PRO A 135 0.57 11.68 5.16
C PRO A 135 0.38 10.83 6.41
N LYS A 136 -0.77 10.14 6.51
CA LYS A 136 -0.97 9.11 7.53
C LYS A 136 -0.17 7.85 7.19
N THR A 137 0.39 7.24 8.23
CA THR A 137 0.94 5.88 8.18
C THR A 137 -0.17 4.85 7.98
N VAL A 138 0.20 3.66 7.50
CA VAL A 138 -0.72 2.53 7.31
C VAL A 138 -1.38 2.15 8.63
N VAL A 139 -0.63 2.09 9.74
CA VAL A 139 -1.18 1.69 11.04
C VAL A 139 -2.12 2.74 11.64
N GLU A 140 -1.94 4.03 11.36
CA GLU A 140 -2.93 5.06 11.70
C GLU A 140 -4.23 4.93 10.90
N ILE A 141 -4.20 4.30 9.73
CA ILE A 141 -5.41 4.00 8.94
C ILE A 141 -6.09 2.71 9.42
N LEU A 142 -5.31 1.67 9.72
CA LEU A 142 -5.83 0.37 10.15
C LEU A 142 -6.42 0.41 11.57
N ALA A 143 -5.79 1.17 12.46
CA ALA A 143 -6.19 1.35 13.86
C ALA A 143 -6.22 2.86 14.20
N PRO A 144 -7.25 3.60 13.73
CA PRO A 144 -7.38 5.04 13.96
C PRO A 144 -7.63 5.41 15.43
#